data_AF-A0A392Q105-F1
#
_entry.id   AF-A0A392Q105-F1
#
_cell.length_a   1.000
_cell.length_b   1.000
_cell.length_c   1.000
_cell.angle_alpha   90.00
_cell.angle_beta   90.00
_cell.angle_gamma   90.00
#
_symmetry.space_group_name_H-M   'P 1'
#
loop_
_entity.id
_entity.type
_entity.pdbx_description
1 polymer ?
#
loop_
_entity_poly.entity_id
_entity_poly.type
_entity_poly.pdbx_seq_one_letter_code
_entity_poly.pdbx_strand_id
1 'polypeptide(L)'
;MAKIREEIAVQKAKETELNKTIHITEETMRAKQVLATMSHEIRSPLSGVVSMAEVLSTTKLDREQRELLDVMLSSGDMVLQIINDILDLSKVES
;
A
#
# COMPACT_ATOMS: atom_id res chain seq x y z
N MET A 1 16.03 29.39 -41.68
CA MET A 1 15.09 28.26 -41.88
C MET A 1 15.59 26.94 -41.29
N ALA A 2 16.83 26.49 -41.53
CA ALA A 2 17.35 25.25 -40.93
C ALA A 2 17.43 25.29 -39.39
N LYS A 3 18.02 26.36 -38.83
CA LYS A 3 18.16 26.57 -37.37
C LYS A 3 16.82 26.57 -36.60
N ILE A 4 15.80 27.23 -37.16
CA ILE A 4 14.45 27.27 -36.56
C ILE A 4 13.81 25.88 -36.55
N ARG A 5 14.01 25.06 -37.60
CA ARG A 5 13.50 23.68 -37.65
C ARG A 5 14.19 22.78 -36.63
N GLU A 6 15.49 22.97 -36.42
CA GLU A 6 16.27 22.27 -35.39
C GLU A 6 15.80 22.65 -33.99
N GLU A 7 15.64 23.94 -33.70
CA GLU A 7 15.09 24.43 -32.42
C GLU A 7 13.68 23.88 -32.13
N ILE A 8 12.79 23.85 -33.14
CA ILE A 8 11.45 23.26 -33.01
C ILE A 8 11.53 21.74 -32.76
N ALA A 9 12.43 21.03 -33.43
CA ALA A 9 12.59 19.59 -33.24
C ALA A 9 13.08 19.26 -31.83
N VAL A 10 14.06 20.02 -31.32
CA VAL A 10 14.55 19.89 -29.94
C VAL A 10 13.45 20.17 -28.92
N GLN A 11 12.69 21.25 -29.12
CA GLN A 11 11.58 21.61 -28.22
C GLN A 11 10.50 20.52 -28.19
N LYS A 12 10.14 19.96 -29.35
CA LYS A 12 9.13 18.90 -29.46
C LYS A 12 9.61 17.58 -28.84
N ALA A 13 10.89 17.26 -28.96
CA ALA A 13 11.48 16.10 -28.28
C ALA A 13 11.44 16.27 -26.75
N LYS A 14 11.79 17.47 -26.24
CA LYS A 14 11.71 17.79 -24.81
C LYS A 14 10.28 17.72 -24.28
N GLU A 15 9.31 18.23 -25.03
CA GLU A 15 7.89 18.16 -24.69
C GLU A 15 7.40 16.71 -24.64
N THR A 16 7.82 15.88 -25.60
CA THR A 16 7.47 14.46 -25.63
C THR A 16 8.04 13.71 -24.42
N GLU A 17 9.30 13.96 -24.07
CA GLU A 17 9.93 13.33 -22.91
C GLU A 17 9.31 13.80 -21.60
N LEU A 18 8.99 15.09 -21.49
CA LEU A 18 8.27 15.64 -20.33
C LEU A 18 6.90 14.98 -20.16
N ASN A 19 6.11 14.87 -21.23
CA ASN A 19 4.79 14.23 -21.20
C ASN A 19 4.90 12.75 -20.80
N LYS A 20 5.94 12.05 -21.27
CA LYS A 20 6.21 10.67 -20.88
C LYS A 20 6.54 10.55 -19.39
N THR A 21 7.40 11.43 -18.86
CA THR A 21 7.70 11.45 -17.43
C THR A 21 6.45 11.73 -16.60
N ILE A 22 5.64 12.73 -16.99
CA ILE A 22 4.37 13.05 -16.31
C ILE A 22 3.46 11.83 -16.28
N HIS A 23 3.29 11.14 -17.42
CA HIS A 23 2.44 9.95 -17.50
C HIS A 23 2.92 8.84 -16.55
N ILE A 24 4.22 8.55 -16.54
CA ILE A 24 4.80 7.54 -15.65
C ILE A 24 4.59 7.93 -14.18
N THR A 25 4.79 9.20 -13.84
CA THR A 25 4.54 9.72 -12.49
C THR A 25 3.07 9.58 -12.12
N GLU A 26 2.13 9.94 -12.99
CA GLU A 26 0.70 9.80 -12.73
C GLU A 26 0.27 8.34 -12.52
N GLU A 27 0.77 7.42 -13.36
CA GLU A 27 0.51 5.98 -13.21
C GLU A 27 1.06 5.44 -11.90
N THR A 28 2.28 5.84 -11.54
CA THR A 28 2.92 5.45 -10.28
C THR A 28 2.13 5.98 -9.08
N MET A 29 1.70 7.24 -9.12
CA MET A 29 0.90 7.87 -8.07
C MET A 29 -0.46 7.18 -7.92
N ARG A 30 -1.12 6.84 -9.03
CA ARG A 30 -2.38 6.08 -9.01
C ARG A 30 -2.17 4.69 -8.40
N ALA A 31 -1.14 3.96 -8.80
CA ALA A 31 -0.84 2.65 -8.25
C ALA A 31 -0.57 2.71 -6.73
N LYS A 32 0.20 3.70 -6.27
CA LYS A 32 0.42 3.94 -4.84
C LYS A 32 -0.88 4.25 -4.10
N GLN A 33 -1.74 5.09 -4.65
CA GLN A 33 -3.03 5.40 -4.04
C GLN A 33 -3.92 4.16 -3.90
N VAL A 34 -3.93 3.28 -4.92
CA VAL A 34 -4.65 2.01 -4.85
C VAL A 34 -4.13 1.12 -3.74
N LEU A 35 -2.79 1.00 -3.60
CA LEU A 35 -2.18 0.23 -2.51
C LEU A 35 -2.56 0.78 -1.13
N ALA A 36 -2.50 2.11 -0.95
CA ALA A 36 -2.90 2.75 0.30
C ALA A 36 -4.36 2.44 0.65
N THR A 37 -5.27 2.60 -0.31
CA THR A 37 -6.71 2.32 -0.13
C THR A 37 -6.94 0.85 0.24
N MET A 38 -6.36 -0.09 -0.48
CA MET A 38 -6.50 -1.52 -0.18
C MET A 38 -5.96 -1.87 1.20
N SER A 39 -4.79 -1.33 1.60
CA SER A 39 -4.23 -1.52 2.94
C SER A 39 -5.18 -1.02 4.03
N HIS A 40 -5.82 0.13 3.84
CA HIS A 40 -6.82 0.64 4.78
C HIS A 40 -8.07 -0.24 4.86
N GLU A 41 -8.56 -0.71 3.72
CA GLU A 41 -9.76 -1.56 3.64
C GLU A 41 -9.52 -2.96 4.23
N ILE A 42 -8.31 -3.51 4.15
CA ILE A 42 -7.96 -4.80 4.76
C ILE A 42 -7.67 -4.63 6.26
N ARG A 43 -7.01 -3.53 6.67
CA ARG A 43 -6.68 -3.28 8.08
C ARG A 43 -7.92 -3.28 8.97
N SER A 44 -9.00 -2.62 8.54
CA SER A 44 -10.21 -2.44 9.35
C SER A 44 -10.87 -3.76 9.78
N PRO A 45 -11.23 -4.70 8.86
CA PRO A 45 -11.78 -6.00 9.23
C PRO A 45 -10.78 -6.85 10.01
N LEU A 46 -9.48 -6.80 9.68
CA LEU A 46 -8.46 -7.54 10.41
C LEU A 46 -8.35 -7.09 11.86
N SER A 47 -8.30 -5.78 12.11
CA SER A 47 -8.30 -5.23 13.47
C SER A 47 -9.57 -5.64 14.23
N GLY A 48 -10.73 -5.71 13.56
CA GLY A 48 -11.94 -6.28 14.15
C GLY A 48 -11.79 -7.73 14.59
N VAL A 49 -11.21 -8.59 13.74
CA VAL A 49 -10.93 -10.00 14.06
C VAL A 49 -9.94 -10.15 15.21
N VAL A 50 -8.85 -9.37 15.20
CA VAL A 50 -7.85 -9.38 16.28
C VAL A 50 -8.47 -8.93 17.60
N SER A 51 -9.26 -7.85 17.61
CA SER A 51 -9.95 -7.42 18.84
C SER A 51 -10.95 -8.46 19.37
N MET A 52 -11.66 -9.17 18.49
CA MET A 52 -12.52 -10.29 18.92
C MET A 52 -11.70 -11.44 19.53
N ALA A 53 -10.55 -11.75 18.94
CA ALA A 53 -9.62 -12.75 19.47
C ALA A 53 -9.05 -12.31 20.84
N GLU A 54 -8.70 -11.04 21.01
CA GLU A 54 -8.26 -10.46 22.28
C GLU A 54 -9.36 -10.57 23.35
N VAL A 55 -10.62 -10.25 23.01
CA VAL A 55 -11.75 -10.45 23.91
C VAL A 55 -11.91 -11.93 24.28
N LEU A 56 -11.83 -12.83 23.29
CA LEU A 56 -11.92 -14.27 23.52
C LEU A 56 -10.82 -14.77 24.47
N SER A 57 -9.63 -14.15 24.44
CA SER A 57 -8.50 -14.50 25.32
C SER A 57 -8.78 -14.26 26.81
N THR A 58 -9.76 -13.41 27.12
CA THR A 58 -10.20 -13.12 28.49
C THR A 58 -11.27 -14.09 29.01
N THR A 59 -11.72 -15.03 28.17
CA THR A 59 -12.75 -16.02 28.52
C THR A 59 -12.13 -17.32 29.02
N LYS A 60 -12.97 -18.25 29.50
CA LYS A 60 -12.51 -19.60 29.87
C LYS A 60 -12.30 -20.42 28.60
N LEU A 61 -11.05 -20.76 28.32
CA LEU A 61 -10.65 -21.59 27.19
C LEU A 61 -10.03 -22.89 27.71
N ASP A 62 -10.28 -23.99 27.01
CA ASP A 62 -9.48 -25.19 27.19
C ASP A 62 -8.09 -25.03 26.53
N ARG A 63 -7.23 -26.04 26.69
CA ARG A 63 -5.85 -25.98 26.18
C ARG A 63 -5.80 -25.84 24.67
N GLU A 64 -6.61 -26.60 23.94
CA GLU A 64 -6.58 -26.61 22.47
C GLU A 64 -7.11 -25.28 21.93
N GLN A 65 -8.18 -24.75 22.53
CA GLN A 65 -8.70 -23.42 22.21
C GLN A 65 -7.68 -22.31 22.47
N ARG A 66 -6.92 -22.41 23.56
CA ARG A 66 -5.86 -21.45 23.89
C ARG A 66 -4.75 -21.47 22.84
N GLU A 67 -4.27 -22.65 22.46
CA GLU A 67 -3.23 -22.82 21.44
C GLU A 67 -3.68 -22.26 20.08
N LEU A 68 -4.92 -22.56 19.66
CA LEU A 68 -5.50 -21.99 18.44
C LEU A 68 -5.59 -20.46 18.50
N LEU A 69 -6.01 -19.91 19.64
CA LEU A 69 -6.15 -18.47 19.83
C LEU A 69 -4.79 -17.76 19.79
N ASP A 70 -3.75 -18.33 20.39
CA ASP A 70 -2.42 -17.75 20.36
C ASP A 70 -1.84 -17.74 18.92
N VAL A 71 -2.16 -18.75 18.10
CA VAL A 71 -1.84 -18.75 16.65
C VAL A 71 -2.63 -17.68 15.91
N MET A 72 -3.92 -17.50 16.21
CA MET A 72 -4.73 -16.45 15.58
C MET A 72 -4.19 -15.05 15.87
N LEU A 73 -3.85 -14.76 17.13
CA LEU A 73 -3.32 -13.46 17.55
C LEU A 73 -1.97 -13.17 16.91
N SER A 74 -1.02 -14.11 16.99
CA SER A 74 0.31 -13.94 16.37
C SER A 74 0.24 -13.79 14.85
N SER A 75 -0.69 -14.50 14.19
CA SER A 75 -0.94 -14.32 12.76
C SER A 75 -1.55 -12.95 12.45
N GLY A 76 -2.48 -12.48 13.28
CA GLY A 76 -3.09 -11.15 13.14
C GLY A 76 -2.04 -10.04 13.24
N ASP A 77 -1.14 -10.12 14.21
CA ASP A 77 -0.03 -9.18 14.38
C ASP A 77 0.91 -9.18 13.16
N MET A 78 1.25 -10.36 12.65
CA MET A 78 2.09 -10.48 11.46
C MET A 78 1.43 -9.86 10.22
N VAL A 79 0.13 -10.07 10.02
CA VAL A 79 -0.59 -9.48 8.89
C VAL A 79 -0.70 -7.95 9.06
N LEU A 80 -0.94 -7.45 10.27
CA LEU A 80 -0.93 -6.00 10.53
C LEU A 80 0.43 -5.38 10.22
N GLN A 81 1.53 -6.06 10.53
CA GLN A 81 2.87 -5.62 10.16
C GLN A 81 3.03 -5.55 8.64
N ILE A 82 2.66 -6.60 7.91
CA ILE A 82 2.72 -6.62 6.43
C ILE A 82 1.90 -5.48 5.83
N ILE A 83 0.70 -5.21 6.36
CA ILE A 83 -0.15 -4.11 5.89
C ILE A 83 0.54 -2.75 6.12
N ASN A 84 1.18 -2.56 7.27
CA ASN A 84 1.93 -1.33 7.56
C ASN A 84 3.11 -1.17 6.61
N ASP A 85 3.86 -2.23 6.33
CA ASP A 85 4.99 -2.20 5.38
C ASP A 85 4.52 -1.82 3.96
N ILE A 86 3.39 -2.37 3.51
CA ILE A 86 2.78 -2.01 2.21
C ILE A 86 2.31 -0.55 2.22
N LEU A 87 1.70 -0.09 3.32
CA LEU A 87 1.28 1.29 3.46
C LEU A 87 2.48 2.24 3.40
N ASP A 88 3.61 1.90 4.02
CA ASP A 88 4.83 2.70 3.97
C ASP A 88 5.42 2.78 2.55
N LEU A 89 5.36 1.69 1.76
CA LEU A 89 5.72 1.74 0.32
C LEU A 89 4.78 2.64 -0.50
N SER A 90 3.50 2.70 -0.11
CA SER A 90 2.51 3.55 -0.77
C SER A 90 2.64 5.02 -0.41
N LYS A 91 3.27 5.35 0.73
CA LYS A 91 3.54 6.74 1.11
C LYS A 91 4.47 7.38 0.08
N VAL A 92 4.17 8.63 -0.21
CA VAL A 92 5.05 9.51 -0.97
C VAL A 92 5.95 10.16 0.07
N GLU A 93 7.23 9.80 0.12
CA GLU A 93 8.21 10.76 0.61
C GLU A 93 8.01 12.02 -0.25
N SER A 94 7.43 13.03 0.39
CA SER A 94 7.03 14.31 -0.19
C SER A 94 8.22 15.25 -0.30
#